data_AF-A0A9E0GB80-F1
#
_entry.id   AF-A0A9E0GB80-F1
#
_cell.length_a   1.000
_cell.length_b   1.000
_cell.length_c   1.000
_cell.angle_alpha   90.00
_cell.angle_beta   90.00
_cell.angle_gamma   90.00
#
_symmetry.space_group_name_H-M   'P 1'
#
loop_
_entity.id
_entity.type
_entity.pdbx_description
1 polymer ?
#
loop_
_entity_poly.entity_id
_entity_poly.type
_entity_poly.pdbx_seq_one_letter_code
_entity_poly.pdbx_strand_id
1 'polypeptide(L)' 'YYSSIPVLSTDGIYGEQTAAAVKEFQRIFNLPQSGITDFPTWFTVSEKYVALAGLAEL' A
#
# COMPACT_ATOMS: atom_id res chain seq x y z
N TYR A 1 -0.14 -9.13 -10.10
CA TYR A 1 -0.08 -7.66 -10.18
C TYR A 1 0.37 -6.98 -8.88
N TYR A 2 0.11 -7.53 -7.69
CA TYR A 2 0.75 -7.09 -6.43
C TYR A 2 1.91 -7.97 -5.96
N SER A 3 2.27 -9.01 -6.73
CA SER A 3 3.26 -10.03 -6.37
C SER A 3 4.68 -9.49 -6.16
N SER A 4 4.96 -8.25 -6.56
CA SER A 4 6.23 -7.58 -6.30
C SER A 4 6.25 -6.84 -4.96
N ILE A 5 5.09 -6.54 -4.35
CA ILE A 5 5.01 -5.98 -3.00
C ILE A 5 5.39 -7.08 -2.00
N PRO A 6 6.41 -6.87 -1.15
CA PRO A 6 6.79 -7.84 -0.13
C PRO A 6 5.62 -8.19 0.79
N VAL A 7 5.50 -9.48 1.15
CA VAL A 7 4.59 -9.92 2.21
C VAL A 7 5.20 -9.51 3.55
N LEU A 8 4.39 -8.83 4.38
CA LEU A 8 4.82 -8.32 5.68
C LEU A 8 4.13 -9.07 6.82
N SER A 9 4.82 -9.20 7.95
CA SER A 9 4.19 -9.52 9.23
C SER A 9 3.61 -8.24 9.83
N THR A 10 2.38 -8.28 10.34
CA THR A 10 1.74 -7.13 10.99
C THR A 10 2.16 -7.06 12.45
N ASP A 11 3.30 -6.40 12.71
CA ASP A 11 3.86 -6.19 14.05
C ASP A 11 3.49 -4.84 14.68
N GLY A 12 2.81 -3.97 13.93
CA GLY A 12 2.42 -2.63 14.37
C GLY A 12 3.53 -1.58 14.26
N ILE A 13 4.70 -1.94 13.70
CA ILE A 13 5.86 -1.06 13.56
C ILE A 13 6.00 -0.64 12.10
N TYR A 14 6.12 0.67 11.87
CA TYR A 14 6.49 1.19 10.56
C TYR A 14 8.00 1.15 10.37
N GLY A 15 8.55 -0.06 10.18
CA GLY A 15 9.98 -0.29 9.96
C GLY A 15 10.39 -0.22 8.48
N GLU A 16 11.66 -0.55 8.22
CA GLU A 16 12.24 -0.54 6.87
C GLU A 16 11.49 -1.45 5.89
N GLN A 17 11.00 -2.61 6.37
CA GLN A 17 10.23 -3.55 5.55
C GLN A 17 8.90 -2.93 5.10
N THR A 18 8.19 -2.25 6.01
CA THR A 18 6.94 -1.54 5.71
C THR A 18 7.20 -0.40 4.71
N ALA A 19 8.24 0.40 4.92
CA ALA A 19 8.61 1.47 4.01
C ALA A 19 8.99 0.96 2.60
N ALA A 20 9.68 -0.17 2.51
CA ALA A 20 10.03 -0.81 1.24
C ALA A 20 8.78 -1.31 0.49
N ALA A 21 7.83 -1.93 1.19
CA ALA A 21 6.58 -2.37 0.59
C ALA A 21 5.72 -1.19 0.13
N VAL A 22 5.67 -0.10 0.91
CA VAL A 22 4.97 1.13 0.54
C VAL A 22 5.60 1.77 -0.68
N LYS A 23 6.93 1.77 -0.78
CA LYS A 23 7.64 2.28 -1.96
C LYS A 23 7.30 1.49 -3.23
N GLU A 24 7.20 0.16 -3.12
CA GLU A 24 6.82 -0.68 -4.25
C GLU A 24 5.34 -0.51 -4.63
N PHE A 25 4.45 -0.36 -3.64
CA PHE A 25 3.06 0.02 -3.88
C PHE A 25 2.96 1.37 -4.63
N GLN A 26 3.69 2.38 -4.17
CA GLN A 26 3.76 3.69 -4.83
C GLN A 26 4.23 3.57 -6.28
N ARG A 27 5.26 2.74 -6.54
CA ARG A 27 5.74 2.46 -7.89
C ARG A 27 4.66 1.85 -8.78
N ILE A 28 3.90 0.88 -8.28
CA ILE A 28 2.81 0.22 -9.03
C ILE A 28 1.71 1.21 -9.40
N PHE A 29 1.42 2.18 -8.53
CA PHE A 29 0.35 3.16 -8.72
C PHE A 29 0.83 4.53 -9.21
N ASN A 30 2.05 4.64 -9.72
CA ASN A 30 2.63 5.88 -10.24
C ASN A 30 2.61 7.06 -9.24
N LEU A 31 2.80 6.77 -7.95
CA LEU A 31 2.94 7.77 -6.89
C LEU A 31 4.43 8.09 -6.63
N PRO A 32 4.75 9.22 -5.97
CA PRO A 32 6.09 9.48 -5.47
C PRO A 32 6.57 8.35 -4.54
N GLN A 33 7.73 7.76 -4.88
CA GLN A 33 8.28 6.57 -4.22
C GLN A 33 9.04 6.93 -2.92
N SER A 34 8.38 7.65 -2.01
CA SER A 34 8.97 8.08 -0.74
C SER A 34 9.11 6.92 0.27
N GLY A 35 8.29 5.88 0.16
CA GLY A 35 8.12 4.87 1.20
C GLY A 35 7.37 5.40 2.45
N ILE A 36 6.76 6.58 2.35
CA ILE A 36 5.96 7.22 3.40
C ILE A 36 4.49 7.15 3.00
N THR A 37 3.64 6.75 3.94
CA THR A 37 2.19 6.73 3.74
C THR A 37 1.58 8.11 3.97
N ASP A 38 1.76 9.00 3.00
CA ASP A 38 1.08 10.31 2.94
C ASP A 38 -0.37 10.19 2.44
N PHE A 39 -1.08 11.32 2.34
CA PHE A 39 -2.50 11.31 1.96
C PHE A 39 -2.78 10.64 0.61
N PRO A 40 -2.08 10.94 -0.50
CA PRO A 40 -2.28 10.24 -1.77
C PRO A 40 -2.04 8.73 -1.66
N THR A 41 -1.00 8.33 -0.93
CA THR A 41 -0.69 6.90 -0.70
C THR A 41 -1.82 6.23 0.09
N TRP A 42 -2.27 6.84 1.19
CA TRP A 42 -3.33 6.31 2.04
C TRP A 42 -4.67 6.20 1.31
N PHE A 43 -5.03 7.23 0.54
CA PHE A 43 -6.24 7.23 -0.28
C PHE A 43 -6.23 6.06 -1.27
N THR A 44 -5.12 5.86 -1.98
CA THR A 44 -5.00 4.79 -2.97
C THR A 44 -5.06 3.41 -2.31
N VAL A 45 -4.38 3.20 -1.17
CA VAL A 45 -4.48 1.94 -0.39
C VAL A 45 -5.93 1.66 -0.01
N SER A 46 -6.64 2.67 0.51
CA SER A 46 -8.03 2.54 0.95
C SER A 46 -8.96 2.19 -0.21
N GLU A 47 -8.82 2.88 -1.35
CA GLU A 47 -9.60 2.61 -2.57
C GLU A 47 -9.40 1.17 -3.05
N LYS A 48 -8.14 0.70 -3.12
CA LYS A 48 -7.85 -0.68 -3.55
C LYS A 48 -8.33 -1.71 -2.55
N TYR A 49 -8.22 -1.43 -1.25
CA TYR A 49 -8.77 -2.31 -0.22
C TYR A 49 -10.29 -2.48 -0.38
N VAL A 50 -11.03 -1.37 -0.50
CA VAL A 50 -12.49 -1.40 -0.68
C VAL A 50 -12.89 -2.17 -1.95
N ALA A 51 -12.19 -1.93 -3.07
CA ALA A 51 -12.44 -2.63 -4.32
C ALA A 51 -12.14 -4.14 -4.23
N LEU A 52 -11.05 -4.54 -3.57
CA LEU A 52 -10.66 -5.95 -3.41
C LEU A 52 -11.52 -6.70 -2.39
N ALA A 53 -11.92 -6.02 -1.32
CA ALA A 53 -12.77 -6.58 -0.28
C ALA A 53 -14.24 -6.69 -0.71
N GLY A 54 -14.61 -6.18 -1.89
CA GLY A 54 -16.00 -6.13 -2.37
C GLY A 54 -16.88 -5.17 -1.56
N LEU A 55 -16.29 -4.26 -0.80
CA LEU A 55 -17.00 -3.31 0.05
C LEU A 55 -17.63 -2.15 -0.74
N ALA A 56 -17.28 -1.99 -2.03
CA ALA A 56 -17.85 -0.98 -2.92
C ALA A 56 -19.25 -1.34 -3.45
N GLU A 57 -19.71 -2.58 -3.33
CA GLU A 57 -20.99 -3.07 -3.88
C GLU A 57 -22.13 -3.21 -2.85
N LEU A 58 -21.95 -2.68 -1.63
CA LEU A 58 -22.98 -2.65 -0.56
C LEU A 58 -23.57 -1.25 -0.39
#